data_AF-A0A7X5F8J0-F1
#
_entry.id   AF-A0A7X5F8J0-F1
#
_cell.length_a   1.000
_cell.length_b   1.000
_cell.length_c   1.000
_cell.angle_alpha   90.00
_cell.angle_beta   90.00
_cell.angle_gamma   90.00
#
_symmetry.space_group_name_H-M   'P 1'
#
loop_
_entity.id
_entity.type
_entity.pdbx_description
1 polymer ?
#
loop_
_entity_poly.entity_id
_entity_poly.type
_entity_poly.pdbx_seq_one_letter_code
_entity_poly.pdbx_strand_id
1 'polypeptide(L)'
;MKVEKIINQLNQHKPEIIKALLANNWRHFRDYFLIKERYLSNNIDDQFERVFCGFYIMNGARGLTKQQKKEFFKLLSLRENDLEKILKLLYKVPGYKNSHRIFLSFGTKLLHTINEKLPIYDGNISHVLELPSQTYPASFEEKIKNRIDIYKTLKQKFDILLADVEIKNFITSVRQELQNKAVLNKFNWQNKYISDTKLLDSLLWALYSNLK
;
A
#
# COMPACT_ATOMS: atom_id res chain seq x y z
N MET A 1 -4.71 15.06 -13.28
CA MET A 1 -3.28 14.95 -12.90
C MET A 1 -2.44 14.56 -14.10
N LYS A 2 -1.46 15.41 -14.47
CA LYS A 2 -0.49 15.13 -15.53
C LYS A 2 0.71 14.37 -14.97
N VAL A 3 1.26 13.42 -15.72
CA VAL A 3 2.46 12.64 -15.32
C VAL A 3 3.63 13.58 -15.00
N GLU A 4 3.83 14.60 -15.83
CA GLU A 4 4.83 15.67 -15.67
C GLU A 4 4.82 16.30 -14.27
N LYS A 5 3.63 16.56 -13.70
CA LYS A 5 3.51 17.11 -12.34
C LYS A 5 4.11 16.15 -11.31
N ILE A 6 3.82 14.86 -11.42
CA ILE A 6 4.30 13.85 -10.47
C ILE A 6 5.80 13.65 -10.58
N ILE A 7 6.35 13.53 -11.80
CA ILE A 7 7.79 13.37 -11.97
C ILE A 7 8.57 14.60 -11.49
N ASN A 8 8.06 15.81 -11.72
CA ASN A 8 8.67 17.04 -11.20
C ASN A 8 8.69 17.05 -9.67
N GLN A 9 7.58 16.69 -9.01
CA GLN A 9 7.52 16.59 -7.54
C GLN A 9 8.45 15.51 -7.00
N LEU A 10 8.51 14.34 -7.65
CA LEU A 10 9.40 13.25 -7.26
C LEU A 10 10.88 13.64 -7.37
N ASN A 11 11.27 14.34 -8.44
CA ASN A 11 12.62 14.85 -8.62
C ASN A 11 12.97 15.93 -7.60
N GLN A 12 12.08 16.90 -7.41
CA GLN A 12 12.28 18.01 -6.48
C GLN A 12 12.49 17.54 -5.04
N HIS A 13 11.78 16.51 -4.61
CA HIS A 13 11.81 16.00 -3.23
C HIS A 13 12.54 14.66 -3.08
N LYS A 14 13.34 14.26 -4.08
CA LYS A 14 14.04 12.96 -4.07
C LYS A 14 14.87 12.74 -2.80
N PRO A 15 15.69 13.70 -2.31
CA PRO A 15 16.48 13.51 -1.10
C PRO A 15 15.63 13.23 0.14
N GLU A 16 14.54 13.97 0.33
CA GLU A 16 13.63 13.85 1.47
C GLU A 16 12.84 12.54 1.42
N ILE A 17 12.37 12.15 0.23
CA ILE A 17 11.72 10.86 -0.02
C ILE A 17 12.65 9.72 0.39
N ILE A 18 13.90 9.72 -0.09
CA ILE A 18 14.88 8.67 0.24
C ILE A 18 15.14 8.67 1.75
N LYS A 19 15.39 9.84 2.36
CA LYS A 19 15.58 9.95 3.82
C LYS A 19 14.42 9.34 4.60
N ALA A 20 13.18 9.61 4.20
CA ALA A 20 11.99 9.07 4.85
C ALA A 20 11.89 7.54 4.71
N LEU A 21 12.23 6.98 3.54
CA LEU A 21 12.20 5.54 3.31
C LEU A 21 13.31 4.78 4.06
N LEU A 22 14.44 5.44 4.32
CA LEU A 22 15.56 4.88 5.09
C LEU A 22 15.45 5.07 6.61
N ALA A 23 14.47 5.86 7.05
CA ALA A 23 14.28 6.18 8.46
C ALA A 23 14.09 4.92 9.33
N ASN A 24 14.39 5.06 10.62
CA ASN A 24 14.24 4.00 11.63
C ASN A 24 14.97 2.71 11.25
N ASN A 25 16.20 2.84 10.72
CA ASN A 25 17.03 1.73 10.27
C ASN A 25 16.32 0.87 9.21
N TRP A 26 15.97 1.49 8.07
CA TRP A 26 15.35 0.81 6.92
C TRP A 26 14.01 0.13 7.23
N ARG A 27 13.28 0.59 8.27
CA ARG A 27 12.08 -0.10 8.77
C ARG A 27 11.06 -0.36 7.67
N HIS A 28 10.84 0.61 6.79
CA HIS A 28 9.89 0.48 5.67
C HIS A 28 10.17 -0.75 4.81
N PHE A 29 11.41 -0.89 4.34
CA PHE A 29 11.81 -2.01 3.49
C PHE A 29 11.99 -3.31 4.27
N ARG A 30 12.58 -3.25 5.47
CA ARG A 30 12.78 -4.44 6.32
C ARG A 30 11.47 -5.12 6.65
N ASP A 31 10.48 -4.36 7.15
CA ASP A 31 9.20 -4.91 7.57
C ASP A 31 8.42 -5.43 6.33
N TYR A 32 8.48 -4.71 5.19
CA TYR A 32 7.87 -5.17 3.94
C TYR A 32 8.50 -6.45 3.39
N PHE A 33 9.83 -6.55 3.38
CA PHE A 33 10.53 -7.75 2.94
C PHE A 33 10.20 -8.97 3.80
N LEU A 34 10.15 -8.79 5.13
CA LEU A 34 9.74 -9.85 6.05
C LEU A 34 8.29 -10.30 5.80
N ILE A 35 7.37 -9.36 5.54
CA ILE A 35 5.99 -9.69 5.15
C ILE A 35 5.98 -10.53 3.87
N LYS A 36 6.68 -10.10 2.82
CA LYS A 36 6.71 -10.80 1.53
C LYS A 36 7.32 -12.18 1.64
N GLU A 37 8.46 -12.31 2.33
CA GLU A 37 9.14 -13.58 2.56
C GLU A 37 8.24 -14.59 3.26
N ARG A 38 7.63 -14.19 4.38
CA ARG A 38 6.75 -15.08 5.16
C ARG A 38 5.48 -15.44 4.41
N TYR A 39 4.86 -14.48 3.73
CA TYR A 39 3.68 -14.75 2.92
C TYR A 39 3.97 -15.73 1.78
N LEU A 40 5.08 -15.56 1.07
CA LEU A 40 5.49 -16.48 0.00
C LEU A 40 5.84 -17.88 0.52
N SER A 41 6.34 -17.96 1.76
CA SER A 41 6.61 -19.22 2.46
C SER A 41 5.36 -19.82 3.14
N ASN A 42 4.17 -19.26 2.90
CA ASN A 42 2.90 -19.66 3.53
C ASN A 42 2.93 -19.66 5.07
N ASN A 43 3.74 -18.78 5.66
CA ASN A 43 3.90 -18.64 7.11
C ASN A 43 3.14 -17.40 7.63
N ILE A 44 1.82 -17.53 7.76
CA ILE A 44 0.92 -16.51 8.29
C ILE A 44 0.61 -16.84 9.76
N ASP A 45 1.60 -16.61 10.63
CA ASP A 45 1.51 -16.82 12.07
C ASP A 45 1.39 -15.50 12.85
N ASP A 46 1.35 -15.57 14.18
CA ASP A 46 1.23 -14.38 15.05
C ASP A 46 2.35 -13.36 14.83
N GLN A 47 3.56 -13.81 14.48
CA GLN A 47 4.67 -12.91 14.16
C GLN A 47 4.40 -12.17 12.85
N PHE A 48 3.95 -12.88 11.81
CA PHE A 48 3.51 -12.26 10.56
C PHE A 48 2.40 -11.24 10.81
N GLU A 49 1.33 -11.62 11.53
CA GLU A 49 0.20 -10.73 11.79
C GLU A 49 0.63 -9.45 12.52
N ARG A 50 1.53 -9.57 13.51
CA ARG A 50 2.07 -8.42 14.26
C ARG A 50 2.87 -7.48 13.38
N VAL A 51 3.79 -8.00 12.55
CA VAL A 51 4.60 -7.18 11.64
C VAL A 51 3.70 -6.53 10.59
N PHE A 52 2.79 -7.29 10.00
CA PHE A 52 1.82 -6.81 9.01
C PHE A 52 0.97 -5.67 9.57
N CYS A 53 0.36 -5.88 10.74
CA CYS A 53 -0.47 -4.89 11.40
C CYS A 53 0.31 -3.64 11.79
N GLY A 54 1.59 -3.79 12.18
CA GLY A 54 2.49 -2.69 12.47
C GLY A 54 2.84 -1.86 11.24
N PHE A 55 3.28 -2.53 10.17
CA PHE A 55 3.65 -1.90 8.90
C PHE A 55 2.48 -1.14 8.26
N TYR A 56 1.31 -1.77 8.22
CA TYR A 56 0.12 -1.20 7.59
C TYR A 56 -0.80 -0.38 8.51
N ILE A 57 -0.35 -0.13 9.75
CA ILE A 57 -1.02 0.70 10.77
C ILE A 57 -2.47 0.22 11.01
N MET A 58 -2.64 -1.08 11.23
CA MET A 58 -3.96 -1.70 11.43
C MET A 58 -4.41 -1.70 12.90
N ASN A 59 -3.56 -1.25 13.82
CA ASN A 59 -3.80 -1.28 15.27
C ASN A 59 -4.42 0.00 15.84
N GLY A 60 -4.58 1.07 15.05
CA GLY A 60 -5.08 2.37 15.53
C GLY A 60 -6.62 2.45 15.65
N ALA A 61 -7.11 3.60 16.12
CA ALA A 61 -8.56 3.86 16.27
C ALA A 61 -9.37 3.74 14.96
N ARG A 62 -8.70 3.95 13.81
CA ARG A 62 -9.28 3.76 12.46
C ARG A 62 -8.95 2.40 11.84
N GLY A 63 -8.31 1.52 12.62
CA GLY A 63 -7.84 0.19 12.26
C GLY A 63 -8.92 -0.88 12.32
N LEU A 64 -8.49 -2.14 12.33
CA LEU A 64 -9.37 -3.31 12.44
C LEU A 64 -9.49 -3.78 13.89
N THR A 65 -10.68 -4.23 14.29
CA THR A 65 -10.85 -4.98 15.54
C THR A 65 -10.18 -6.35 15.49
N LYS A 66 -10.05 -7.05 16.62
CA LYS A 66 -9.51 -8.42 16.67
C LYS A 66 -10.27 -9.38 15.75
N GLN A 67 -11.60 -9.30 15.74
CA GLN A 67 -12.44 -10.15 14.88
C GLN A 67 -12.26 -9.79 13.39
N GLN A 68 -12.19 -8.49 13.07
CA GLN A 68 -11.93 -8.05 11.70
C GLN A 68 -10.54 -8.46 11.20
N LYS A 69 -9.51 -8.46 12.06
CA LYS A 69 -8.18 -8.99 11.74
C LYS A 69 -8.22 -10.49 11.46
N LYS A 70 -8.94 -11.27 12.27
CA LYS A 70 -9.13 -12.70 12.05
C LYS A 70 -9.73 -12.97 10.67
N GLU A 71 -10.79 -12.24 10.29
CA GLU A 71 -11.39 -12.38 8.96
C GLU A 71 -10.44 -11.90 7.85
N PHE A 72 -9.72 -10.79 8.06
CA PHE A 72 -8.73 -10.27 7.13
C PHE A 72 -7.62 -11.30 6.82
N PHE A 73 -7.00 -11.87 7.85
CA PHE A 73 -5.91 -12.83 7.67
C PHE A 73 -6.38 -14.17 7.12
N LYS A 74 -7.63 -14.58 7.43
CA LYS A 74 -8.28 -15.71 6.76
C LYS A 74 -8.44 -15.45 5.26
N LEU A 75 -8.89 -14.27 4.85
CA LEU A 75 -9.01 -13.92 3.43
C LEU A 75 -7.64 -13.89 2.74
N LEU A 76 -6.62 -13.37 3.42
CA LEU A 76 -5.24 -13.37 2.92
C LEU A 76 -4.69 -14.79 2.76
N SER A 77 -4.92 -15.69 3.73
CA SER A 77 -4.47 -17.09 3.65
C SER A 77 -5.18 -17.86 2.53
N LEU A 78 -6.45 -17.54 2.28
CA LEU A 78 -7.22 -18.08 1.15
C LEU A 78 -6.85 -17.44 -0.19
N ARG A 79 -5.95 -16.45 -0.20
CA ARG A 79 -5.56 -15.68 -1.40
C ARG A 79 -6.75 -15.06 -2.13
N GLU A 80 -7.75 -14.61 -1.37
CA GLU A 80 -8.93 -13.94 -1.94
C GLU A 80 -8.50 -12.69 -2.72
N ASN A 81 -8.87 -12.61 -3.99
CA ASN A 81 -8.44 -11.56 -4.91
C ASN A 81 -9.58 -10.68 -5.43
N ASP A 82 -10.82 -10.95 -5.02
CA ASP A 82 -11.98 -10.11 -5.31
C ASP A 82 -12.14 -9.00 -4.25
N LEU A 83 -11.86 -7.76 -4.65
CA LEU A 83 -12.00 -6.60 -3.78
C LEU A 83 -13.42 -6.47 -3.23
N GLU A 84 -14.44 -6.70 -4.06
CA GLU A 84 -15.83 -6.56 -3.64
C GLU A 84 -16.15 -7.52 -2.50
N LYS A 85 -15.78 -8.79 -2.69
CA LYS A 85 -15.96 -9.84 -1.69
C LYS A 85 -15.19 -9.53 -0.40
N ILE A 86 -13.95 -9.08 -0.49
CA ILE A 86 -13.16 -8.67 0.69
C ILE A 86 -13.87 -7.56 1.46
N LEU A 87 -14.32 -6.51 0.77
CA LEU A 87 -14.99 -5.37 1.40
C LEU A 87 -16.31 -5.79 2.06
N LYS A 88 -17.11 -6.63 1.39
CA LYS A 88 -18.38 -7.15 1.92
C LYS A 88 -18.16 -8.02 3.15
N LEU A 89 -17.17 -8.91 3.14
CA LEU A 89 -16.88 -9.80 4.28
C LEU A 89 -16.33 -9.04 5.49
N LEU A 90 -15.41 -8.10 5.29
CA LEU A 90 -14.92 -7.26 6.38
C LEU A 90 -16.02 -6.35 6.93
N TYR A 91 -16.92 -5.84 6.09
CA TYR A 91 -18.05 -5.02 6.54
C TYR A 91 -18.99 -5.81 7.44
N LYS A 92 -19.24 -7.11 7.18
CA LYS A 92 -20.13 -7.94 8.01
C LYS A 92 -19.64 -8.09 9.45
N VAL A 93 -18.34 -7.97 9.69
CA VAL A 93 -17.77 -8.07 11.05
C VAL A 93 -17.88 -6.72 11.76
N PRO A 94 -18.66 -6.63 12.86
CA PRO A 94 -18.87 -5.37 13.54
C PRO A 94 -17.58 -4.82 14.16
N GLY A 95 -17.46 -3.50 14.11
CA GLY A 95 -16.43 -2.73 14.76
C GLY A 95 -16.78 -2.37 16.20
N TYR A 96 -16.07 -1.39 16.76
CA TYR A 96 -16.37 -0.84 18.07
C TYR A 96 -17.79 -0.25 18.11
N LYS A 97 -18.52 -0.45 19.21
CA LYS A 97 -19.92 -0.02 19.37
C LYS A 97 -20.84 -0.49 18.23
N ASN A 98 -20.60 -1.70 17.72
CA ASN A 98 -21.38 -2.30 16.62
C ASN A 98 -21.38 -1.47 15.32
N SER A 99 -20.35 -0.63 15.11
CA SER A 99 -20.23 0.18 13.90
C SER A 99 -19.71 -0.66 12.74
N HIS A 100 -20.26 -0.46 11.54
CA HIS A 100 -19.81 -1.13 10.32
C HIS A 100 -19.11 -0.14 9.39
N ARG A 101 -17.95 -0.53 8.85
CA ARG A 101 -17.13 0.32 7.99
C ARG A 101 -16.58 -0.46 6.81
N ILE A 102 -16.52 0.20 5.66
CA ILE A 102 -15.88 -0.35 4.46
C ILE A 102 -14.40 0.06 4.45
N PHE A 103 -13.51 -0.93 4.41
CA PHE A 103 -12.07 -0.72 4.56
C PHE A 103 -11.32 -0.83 3.23
N LEU A 104 -11.52 0.15 2.32
CA LEU A 104 -10.83 0.16 1.02
C LEU A 104 -9.30 0.02 1.17
N SER A 105 -8.69 0.80 2.08
CA SER A 105 -7.22 0.72 2.27
C SER A 105 -6.76 -0.68 2.67
N PHE A 106 -7.41 -1.33 3.63
CA PHE A 106 -7.02 -2.68 4.04
C PHE A 106 -7.30 -3.70 2.93
N GLY A 107 -8.44 -3.61 2.23
CA GLY A 107 -8.71 -4.48 1.08
C GLY A 107 -7.60 -4.42 0.02
N THR A 108 -7.13 -3.23 -0.35
CA THR A 108 -6.04 -3.09 -1.32
C THR A 108 -4.68 -3.56 -0.82
N LYS A 109 -4.40 -3.48 0.48
CA LYS A 109 -3.17 -4.04 1.09
C LYS A 109 -3.16 -5.56 1.04
N LEU A 110 -4.32 -6.19 1.24
CA LEU A 110 -4.51 -7.63 1.05
C LEU A 110 -4.20 -8.00 -0.41
N LEU A 111 -4.85 -7.34 -1.37
CA LEU A 111 -4.63 -7.58 -2.80
C LEU A 111 -3.17 -7.39 -3.21
N HIS A 112 -2.51 -6.33 -2.73
CA HIS A 112 -1.10 -6.08 -3.00
C HIS A 112 -0.19 -7.17 -2.42
N THR A 113 -0.52 -7.70 -1.23
CA THR A 113 0.27 -8.77 -0.62
C THR A 113 0.22 -10.04 -1.47
N ILE A 114 -0.97 -10.37 -2.00
CA ILE A 114 -1.17 -11.48 -2.94
C ILE A 114 -0.45 -11.21 -4.27
N ASN A 115 -0.60 -10.01 -4.83
CA ASN A 115 -0.01 -9.59 -6.10
C ASN A 115 0.61 -8.20 -5.97
N GLU A 116 1.93 -8.17 -5.87
CA GLU A 116 2.73 -6.95 -5.70
C GLU A 116 2.72 -6.01 -6.91
N LYS A 117 2.13 -6.40 -8.04
CA LYS A 117 1.91 -5.53 -9.20
C LYS A 117 0.67 -4.64 -9.03
N LEU A 118 -0.17 -4.90 -8.03
CA LEU A 118 -1.35 -4.08 -7.74
C LEU A 118 -1.00 -2.90 -6.82
N PRO A 119 -1.50 -1.68 -7.05
CA PRO A 119 -1.22 -0.55 -6.17
C PRO A 119 -1.98 -0.63 -4.84
N ILE A 120 -1.53 0.12 -3.84
CA ILE A 120 -2.21 0.21 -2.53
C ILE A 120 -2.97 1.54 -2.45
N TYR A 121 -4.22 1.48 -2.00
CA TYR A 121 -4.96 2.68 -1.62
C TYR A 121 -4.66 3.04 -0.17
N ASP A 122 -4.24 4.28 0.06
CA ASP A 122 -4.29 4.92 1.37
C ASP A 122 -4.54 6.43 1.22
N GLY A 123 -4.66 7.14 2.35
CA GLY A 123 -4.94 8.58 2.34
C GLY A 123 -3.84 9.44 1.73
N ASN A 124 -2.57 9.05 1.89
CA ASN A 124 -1.42 9.74 1.31
C ASN A 124 -1.42 9.58 -0.20
N ILE A 125 -1.55 8.33 -0.68
CA ILE A 125 -1.63 8.02 -2.11
C ILE A 125 -2.84 8.71 -2.75
N SER A 126 -3.98 8.68 -2.07
CA SER A 126 -5.21 9.36 -2.52
C SER A 126 -5.01 10.86 -2.68
N HIS A 127 -4.25 11.50 -1.78
CA HIS A 127 -3.96 12.92 -1.85
C HIS A 127 -2.99 13.24 -2.98
N VAL A 128 -1.84 12.56 -3.03
CA VAL A 128 -0.79 12.77 -4.03
C VAL A 128 -1.33 12.56 -5.44
N LEU A 129 -2.14 11.52 -5.64
CA LEU A 129 -2.68 11.18 -6.94
C LEU A 129 -4.02 11.86 -7.27
N GLU A 130 -4.53 12.75 -6.40
CA GLU A 130 -5.81 13.43 -6.58
C GLU A 130 -6.94 12.43 -6.92
N LEU A 131 -7.04 11.34 -6.14
CA LEU A 131 -8.08 10.33 -6.36
C LEU A 131 -9.46 10.87 -5.97
N PRO A 132 -10.55 10.35 -6.57
CA PRO A 132 -11.89 10.69 -6.15
C PRO A 132 -12.11 10.42 -4.66
N SER A 133 -12.80 11.35 -4.01
CA SER A 133 -13.18 11.20 -2.60
C SER A 133 -14.13 10.02 -2.41
N GLN A 134 -13.99 9.37 -1.27
CA GLN A 134 -14.95 8.40 -0.78
C GLN A 134 -16.29 9.10 -0.49
N THR A 135 -17.32 8.80 -1.28
CA THR A 135 -18.67 9.31 -1.05
C THR A 135 -19.42 8.42 -0.05
N TYR A 136 -20.50 8.96 0.52
CA TYR A 136 -21.39 8.26 1.44
C TYR A 136 -22.82 8.20 0.85
N PRO A 137 -23.00 7.48 -0.28
CA PRO A 137 -24.33 7.27 -0.84
C PRO A 137 -25.23 6.52 0.15
N ALA A 138 -26.55 6.53 -0.10
CA ALA A 138 -27.51 5.98 0.84
C ALA A 138 -27.35 4.47 1.03
N SER A 139 -27.17 3.72 -0.06
CA SER A 139 -27.14 2.26 -0.01
C SER A 139 -25.75 1.69 0.26
N PHE A 140 -25.72 0.49 0.86
CA PHE A 140 -24.49 -0.26 1.07
C PHE A 140 -23.79 -0.62 -0.25
N GLU A 141 -24.56 -1.08 -1.24
CA GLU A 141 -24.03 -1.49 -2.55
C GLU A 141 -23.40 -0.31 -3.31
N GLU A 142 -24.00 0.88 -3.26
CA GLU A 142 -23.40 2.08 -3.84
C GLU A 142 -22.09 2.47 -3.14
N LYS A 143 -21.99 2.30 -1.81
CA LYS A 143 -20.75 2.55 -1.08
C LYS A 143 -19.65 1.59 -1.54
N ILE A 144 -19.98 0.31 -1.70
CA ILE A 144 -19.05 -0.72 -2.21
C ILE A 144 -18.61 -0.38 -3.63
N LYS A 145 -19.56 -0.08 -4.54
CA LYS A 145 -19.29 0.34 -5.91
C LYS A 145 -18.35 1.56 -5.95
N ASN A 146 -18.61 2.57 -5.11
CA ASN A 146 -17.73 3.75 -5.03
C ASN A 146 -16.29 3.37 -4.66
N ARG A 147 -16.08 2.45 -3.72
CA ARG A 147 -14.71 2.00 -3.35
C ARG A 147 -14.02 1.24 -4.48
N ILE A 148 -14.77 0.41 -5.20
CA ILE A 148 -14.27 -0.30 -6.37
C ILE A 148 -13.89 0.69 -7.47
N ASP A 149 -14.71 1.70 -7.74
CA ASP A 149 -14.45 2.71 -8.76
C ASP A 149 -13.21 3.56 -8.42
N ILE A 150 -13.04 3.95 -7.15
CA ILE A 150 -11.80 4.61 -6.68
C ILE A 150 -10.57 3.73 -6.94
N TYR A 151 -10.66 2.43 -6.65
CA TYR A 151 -9.55 1.52 -6.88
C TYR A 151 -9.24 1.31 -8.36
N LYS A 152 -10.26 1.27 -9.23
CA LYS A 152 -10.07 1.27 -10.68
C LYS A 152 -9.32 2.51 -11.16
N THR A 153 -9.68 3.70 -10.66
CA THR A 153 -8.96 4.93 -10.98
C THR A 153 -7.50 4.89 -10.48
N LEU A 154 -7.26 4.34 -9.29
CA LEU A 154 -5.90 4.15 -8.77
C LEU A 154 -5.06 3.24 -9.69
N LYS A 155 -5.61 2.10 -10.10
CA LYS A 155 -4.94 1.18 -11.04
C LYS A 155 -4.57 1.89 -12.34
N GLN A 156 -5.54 2.58 -12.96
CA GLN A 156 -5.31 3.32 -14.20
C GLN A 156 -4.19 4.37 -14.06
N LYS A 157 -4.15 5.10 -12.93
CA LYS A 157 -3.08 6.07 -12.68
C LYS A 157 -1.72 5.41 -12.54
N PHE A 158 -1.63 4.28 -11.83
CA PHE A 158 -0.38 3.52 -11.74
C PHE A 158 0.04 2.95 -13.10
N ASP A 159 -0.90 2.45 -13.91
CA ASP A 159 -0.61 1.93 -15.25
C ASP A 159 -0.03 3.04 -16.15
N ILE A 160 -0.62 4.24 -16.12
CA ILE A 160 -0.11 5.42 -16.84
C ILE A 160 1.29 5.82 -16.34
N LEU A 161 1.49 5.94 -15.03
CA LEU A 161 2.77 6.32 -14.45
C LEU A 161 3.85 5.27 -14.76
N LEU A 162 3.55 3.98 -14.64
CA LEU A 162 4.49 2.90 -14.90
C LEU A 162 4.69 2.63 -16.40
N ALA A 163 3.90 3.22 -17.29
CA ALA A 163 4.14 3.19 -18.73
C ALA A 163 5.14 4.28 -19.17
N ASP A 164 5.16 5.41 -18.45
CA ASP A 164 5.98 6.58 -18.75
C ASP A 164 7.49 6.33 -18.60
N VAL A 165 8.28 6.83 -19.56
CA VAL A 165 9.72 6.58 -19.62
C VAL A 165 10.49 7.33 -18.53
N GLU A 166 10.09 8.54 -18.19
CA GLU A 166 10.77 9.34 -17.17
C GLU A 166 10.54 8.77 -15.78
N ILE A 167 9.31 8.31 -15.50
CA ILE A 167 8.98 7.61 -14.25
C ILE A 167 9.78 6.30 -14.15
N LYS A 168 9.87 5.50 -15.21
CA LYS A 168 10.70 4.27 -15.23
C LYS A 168 12.17 4.56 -14.95
N ASN A 169 12.72 5.60 -15.59
CA ASN A 169 14.11 6.01 -15.40
C ASN A 169 14.33 6.49 -13.95
N PHE A 170 13.40 7.27 -13.41
CA PHE A 170 13.44 7.72 -12.01
C PHE A 170 13.42 6.54 -11.03
N ILE A 171 12.48 5.60 -11.20
CA ILE A 171 12.39 4.39 -10.37
C ILE A 171 13.69 3.58 -10.44
N THR A 172 14.25 3.42 -11.64
CA THR A 172 15.52 2.70 -11.84
C THR A 172 16.68 3.39 -11.12
N SER A 173 16.80 4.71 -11.25
CA SER A 173 17.81 5.52 -10.56
C SER A 173 17.68 5.41 -9.04
N VAL A 174 16.47 5.55 -8.50
CA VAL A 174 16.24 5.43 -7.05
C VAL A 174 16.53 4.02 -6.57
N ARG A 175 16.14 2.98 -7.33
CA ARG A 175 16.43 1.58 -6.99
C ARG A 175 17.93 1.33 -6.86
N GLN A 176 18.73 1.81 -7.81
CA GLN A 176 20.19 1.71 -7.77
C GLN A 176 20.77 2.46 -6.56
N GLU A 177 20.26 3.67 -6.28
CA GLU A 177 20.71 4.44 -5.13
C GLU A 177 20.40 3.74 -3.79
N LEU A 178 19.20 3.17 -3.64
CA LEU A 178 18.82 2.38 -2.47
C LEU A 178 19.70 1.13 -2.32
N GLN A 179 20.00 0.43 -3.41
CA GLN A 179 20.90 -0.72 -3.39
C GLN A 179 22.32 -0.34 -2.93
N ASN A 180 22.86 0.75 -3.45
CA ASN A 180 24.19 1.23 -3.06
C ASN A 180 24.23 1.62 -1.57
N LYS A 181 23.22 2.34 -1.09
CA LYS A 181 23.10 2.69 0.34
C LYS A 181 22.93 1.46 1.22
N ALA A 182 22.19 0.45 0.75
CA ALA A 182 22.01 -0.79 1.49
C ALA A 182 23.34 -1.53 1.69
N VAL A 183 24.19 -1.60 0.67
CA VAL A 183 25.56 -2.17 0.78
C VAL A 183 26.38 -1.41 1.82
N LEU A 184 26.42 -0.08 1.73
CA LEU A 184 27.16 0.76 2.67
C LEU A 184 26.67 0.61 4.13
N ASN A 185 25.36 0.42 4.32
CA ASN A 185 24.76 0.24 5.64
C ASN A 185 24.66 -1.22 6.08
N LYS A 186 25.23 -2.18 5.33
CA LYS A 186 25.13 -3.62 5.59
C LYS A 186 23.67 -4.11 5.74
N PHE A 187 22.75 -3.47 5.02
CA PHE A 187 21.35 -3.86 4.96
C PHE A 187 21.15 -4.88 3.85
N ASN A 188 20.45 -5.99 4.15
CA ASN A 188 20.14 -7.02 3.17
C ASN A 188 19.01 -6.57 2.23
N TRP A 189 19.36 -5.92 1.12
CA TRP A 189 18.38 -5.49 0.11
C TRP A 189 17.83 -6.68 -0.68
N GLN A 190 16.52 -6.90 -0.63
CA GLN A 190 15.86 -8.02 -1.29
C GLN A 190 15.10 -7.58 -2.53
N ASN A 191 15.83 -7.36 -3.63
CA ASN A 191 15.26 -6.83 -4.88
C ASN A 191 14.09 -7.67 -5.43
N LYS A 192 14.12 -9.00 -5.22
CA LYS A 192 13.09 -9.95 -5.63
C LYS A 192 11.70 -9.71 -5.01
N TYR A 193 11.62 -8.96 -3.91
CA TYR A 193 10.36 -8.72 -3.21
C TYR A 193 9.77 -7.34 -3.47
N ILE A 194 10.45 -6.46 -4.22
CA ILE A 194 9.98 -5.09 -4.49
C ILE A 194 9.83 -4.83 -5.98
N SER A 195 8.58 -4.95 -6.43
CA SER A 195 8.16 -4.56 -7.78
C SER A 195 8.29 -3.05 -8.00
N ASP A 196 8.24 -2.62 -9.26
CA ASP A 196 8.19 -1.18 -9.60
C ASP A 196 6.91 -0.54 -9.08
N THR A 197 5.78 -1.26 -9.09
CA THR A 197 4.54 -0.80 -8.44
C THR A 197 4.75 -0.52 -6.96
N LYS A 198 5.39 -1.43 -6.21
CA LYS A 198 5.62 -1.20 -4.78
C LYS A 198 6.63 -0.08 -4.53
N LEU A 199 7.67 -0.01 -5.36
CA LEU A 199 8.66 1.05 -5.22
C LEU A 199 8.00 2.41 -5.48
N LEU A 200 7.26 2.57 -6.58
CA LEU A 200 6.48 3.78 -6.86
C LEU A 200 5.49 4.12 -5.73
N ASP A 201 4.74 3.14 -5.24
CA ASP A 201 3.85 3.30 -4.07
C ASP A 201 4.59 3.86 -2.85
N SER A 202 5.78 3.33 -2.56
CA SER A 202 6.62 3.81 -1.45
C SER A 202 7.09 5.25 -1.66
N LEU A 203 7.50 5.60 -2.90
CA LEU A 203 7.95 6.94 -3.25
C LEU A 203 6.82 7.96 -3.12
N LEU A 204 5.63 7.65 -3.66
CA LEU A 204 4.45 8.50 -3.56
C LEU A 204 3.97 8.65 -2.12
N TRP A 205 3.99 7.57 -1.34
CA TRP A 205 3.65 7.62 0.09
C TRP A 205 4.57 8.55 0.87
N ALA A 206 5.88 8.48 0.61
CA ALA A 206 6.88 9.34 1.24
C ALA A 206 6.83 10.79 0.74
N LEU A 207 6.49 11.00 -0.54
CA LEU A 207 6.31 12.33 -1.13
C LEU A 207 5.22 13.13 -0.41
N TYR A 208 4.13 12.49 0.02
CA TYR A 208 3.04 13.15 0.74
C TYR A 208 3.50 13.99 1.94
N SER A 209 4.50 13.53 2.69
CA SER A 209 5.04 14.26 3.84
C SER A 209 5.72 15.59 3.46
N ASN A 210 6.14 15.75 2.21
CA ASN A 210 6.82 16.94 1.70
C ASN A 210 5.89 17.89 0.93
N LEU A 211 4.64 17.48 0.66
CA LEU A 211 3.62 18.31 0.01
C LEU A 211 2.70 19.03 1.01
N LYS A 212 2.95 18.86 2.31
CA LYS A 212 2.19 19.48 3.40
C LYS A 212 2.70 20.85 3.77
#